data_AF-A0AA39PH98-F1
#
_entry.id   AF-A0AA39PH98-F1
#
_cell.length_a   1.000
_cell.length_b   1.000
_cell.length_c   1.000
_cell.angle_alpha   90.00
_cell.angle_beta   90.00
_cell.angle_gamma   90.00
#
_symmetry.space_group_name_H-M   'P 1'
#
loop_
_entity.id
_entity.type
_entity.pdbx_description
1 polymer ?
#
loop_
_entity_poly.entity_id
_entity_poly.type
_entity_poly.pdbx_seq_one_letter_code
_entity_poly.pdbx_strand_id
1 'polypeptide(L)'
;TANVGVSREFISKYYGGNPQSTFPSIGQRFIDLHGDIDYMYLNLDYNPHAPQVPGAPGLFYGWEGDGTEMFRLIVCVGRREWTYMGEYKTGPYAPLTVDEWNSQDRVVKTTWAQGTVESNWGVRMRATIRLRERLA
;
A
#
# COMPACT_ATOMS: atom_id res chain seq x y z
N THR A 1 -17.78 12.98 11.97
CA THR A 1 -18.33 11.67 11.53
C THR A 1 -17.40 10.60 12.06
N ALA A 2 -17.92 9.56 12.71
CA ALA A 2 -17.06 8.49 13.24
C ALA A 2 -16.39 7.74 12.09
N ASN A 3 -15.10 7.43 12.23
CA ASN A 3 -14.37 6.60 11.27
C ASN A 3 -14.87 5.16 11.41
N VAL A 4 -15.70 4.72 10.46
CA VAL A 4 -16.23 3.35 10.43
C VAL A 4 -15.23 2.47 9.70
N GLY A 5 -14.61 1.54 10.42
CA GLY A 5 -13.80 0.47 9.82
C GLY A 5 -14.70 -0.59 9.18
N VAL A 6 -14.36 -1.03 7.97
CA VAL A 6 -15.06 -2.11 7.26
C VAL A 6 -14.10 -3.22 6.86
N SER A 7 -14.62 -4.42 6.55
CA SER A 7 -13.78 -5.49 6.04
C SER A 7 -13.37 -5.24 4.59
N ARG A 8 -12.27 -5.86 4.17
CA ARG A 8 -11.81 -5.69 2.80
C ARG A 8 -12.70 -6.41 1.79
N GLU A 9 -13.29 -7.53 2.20
CA GLU A 9 -14.26 -8.30 1.43
C GLU A 9 -15.53 -7.48 1.16
N PHE A 10 -15.97 -6.68 2.15
CA PHE A 10 -17.08 -5.76 1.97
C PHE A 10 -16.77 -4.75 0.86
N ILE A 11 -15.60 -4.08 0.93
CA ILE A 11 -15.23 -3.09 -0.08
C ILE A 11 -15.15 -3.74 -1.47
N SER A 12 -14.48 -4.89 -1.60
CA SER A 12 -14.36 -5.61 -2.87
C SER A 12 -15.73 -6.00 -3.45
N LYS A 13 -16.67 -6.43 -2.61
CA LYS A 13 -18.01 -6.84 -3.03
C LYS A 13 -18.84 -5.67 -3.57
N TYR A 14 -18.79 -4.50 -2.93
CA TYR A 14 -19.69 -3.38 -3.22
C TYR A 14 -19.05 -2.27 -4.08
N TYR A 15 -17.73 -2.13 -4.05
CA TYR A 15 -16.98 -1.08 -4.75
C TYR A 15 -15.94 -1.62 -5.74
N GLY A 16 -15.71 -2.94 -5.76
CA GLY A 16 -14.81 -3.60 -6.70
C GLY A 16 -13.36 -3.71 -6.23
N GLY A 17 -12.51 -4.15 -7.15
CA GLY A 17 -11.13 -4.54 -6.82
C GLY A 17 -11.08 -5.90 -6.14
N ASN A 18 -9.99 -6.15 -5.41
CA ASN A 18 -9.77 -7.42 -4.72
C ASN A 18 -9.27 -7.22 -3.27
N PRO A 19 -9.31 -8.28 -2.45
CA PRO A 19 -8.96 -8.15 -1.03
C PRO A 19 -7.47 -8.06 -0.69
N GLN A 20 -6.57 -8.19 -1.66
CA GLN A 20 -5.14 -8.38 -1.41
C GLN A 20 -4.27 -7.26 -2.00
N SER A 21 -4.61 -6.75 -3.19
CA SER A 21 -3.78 -5.77 -3.89
C SER A 21 -3.82 -4.38 -3.24
N THR A 22 -2.66 -3.73 -3.18
CA THR A 22 -2.51 -2.31 -2.81
C THR A 22 -3.23 -1.41 -3.80
N PHE A 23 -3.07 -1.66 -5.09
CA PHE A 23 -3.68 -0.92 -6.21
C PHE A 23 -4.52 -1.89 -7.05
N PRO A 24 -5.75 -2.23 -6.63
CA PRO A 24 -6.55 -3.19 -7.37
C PRO A 24 -7.20 -2.51 -8.59
N SER A 25 -7.18 -3.19 -9.74
CA SER A 25 -7.99 -2.79 -10.90
C SER A 25 -9.48 -2.90 -10.56
N ILE A 26 -10.25 -1.86 -10.88
CA ILE A 26 -11.69 -1.83 -10.65
C ILE A 26 -12.43 -2.26 -11.92
N GLY A 27 -13.38 -3.18 -11.77
CA GLY A 27 -14.16 -3.68 -12.90
C GLY A 27 -15.18 -2.65 -13.39
N GLN A 28 -15.42 -2.62 -14.71
CA GLN A 28 -16.27 -1.62 -15.39
C GLN A 28 -17.63 -1.40 -14.70
N ARG A 29 -18.30 -2.49 -14.26
CA ARG A 29 -19.60 -2.39 -13.56
C ARG A 29 -19.59 -1.47 -12.32
N PHE A 30 -18.46 -1.40 -11.62
CA PHE A 30 -18.30 -0.57 -10.42
C PHE A 30 -17.90 0.85 -10.80
N ILE A 31 -17.14 1.01 -11.89
CA ILE A 31 -16.83 2.31 -12.47
C ILE A 31 -18.12 3.00 -12.93
N ASP A 32 -18.99 2.26 -13.64
CA ASP A 32 -20.27 2.78 -14.12
C ASP A 32 -21.20 3.20 -12.96
N LEU A 33 -21.09 2.53 -11.81
CA LEU A 33 -21.94 2.78 -10.64
C LEU A 33 -21.41 3.91 -9.75
N HIS A 34 -20.10 3.98 -9.55
CA HIS A 34 -19.47 4.83 -8.53
C HIS A 34 -18.57 5.93 -9.12
N GLY A 35 -18.40 5.95 -10.44
CA GLY A 35 -17.44 6.79 -11.16
C GLY A 35 -16.08 6.11 -11.30
N ASP A 36 -15.15 6.80 -11.94
CA ASP A 36 -13.75 6.35 -12.02
C ASP A 36 -13.06 6.52 -10.67
N ILE A 37 -12.47 5.44 -10.14
CA ILE A 37 -11.95 5.39 -8.78
C ILE A 37 -10.69 4.56 -8.72
N ASP A 38 -9.58 5.24 -8.49
CA ASP A 38 -8.34 4.60 -8.09
C ASP A 38 -8.28 4.48 -6.58
N TYR A 39 -8.21 3.24 -6.10
CA TYR A 39 -8.04 2.95 -4.69
C TYR A 39 -6.61 2.59 -4.38
N MET A 40 -6.12 3.12 -3.25
CA MET A 40 -4.86 2.74 -2.65
C MET A 40 -5.11 2.18 -1.26
N TYR A 41 -4.60 0.98 -1.02
CA TYR A 41 -4.85 0.26 0.22
C TYR A 41 -3.57 -0.04 0.97
N LEU A 42 -3.40 0.55 2.15
CA LEU A 42 -2.20 0.39 2.95
C LEU A 42 -2.46 -0.42 4.22
N ASN A 43 -1.59 -1.40 4.46
CA ASN A 43 -1.49 -2.10 5.72
C ASN A 43 -0.32 -1.51 6.52
N LEU A 44 -0.52 -1.23 7.81
CA LEU A 44 0.50 -0.72 8.71
C LEU A 44 1.68 -1.69 8.92
N ASP A 45 1.47 -2.99 8.72
CA ASP A 45 2.55 -3.99 8.73
C ASP A 45 3.50 -3.85 7.53
N TYR A 46 3.08 -3.17 6.46
CA TYR A 46 3.96 -2.76 5.36
C TYR A 46 4.33 -1.27 5.45
N ASN A 47 3.40 -0.42 5.89
CA ASN A 47 3.49 1.04 5.81
C ASN A 47 3.21 1.65 7.20
N PRO A 48 4.16 1.56 8.14
CA PRO A 48 3.91 1.95 9.53
C PRO A 48 3.57 3.44 9.70
N HIS A 49 4.02 4.28 8.75
CA HIS A 49 3.75 5.72 8.74
C HIS A 49 2.66 6.12 7.73
N ALA A 50 1.83 5.18 7.27
CA ALA A 50 0.62 5.55 6.54
C ALA A 50 -0.30 6.44 7.41
N PRO A 51 -1.16 7.27 6.81
CA PRO A 51 -2.15 8.05 7.55
C PRO A 51 -3.01 7.16 8.46
N GLN A 52 -3.00 7.44 9.76
CA GLN A 52 -3.83 6.73 10.76
C GLN A 52 -5.08 7.53 11.15
N VAL A 53 -5.16 8.78 10.70
CA VAL A 53 -6.29 9.69 10.88
C VAL A 53 -6.65 10.29 9.52
N PRO A 54 -7.94 10.42 9.16
CA PRO A 54 -8.33 11.02 7.90
C PRO A 54 -7.77 12.43 7.71
N GLY A 55 -7.32 12.72 6.49
CA GLY A 55 -6.67 13.97 6.11
C GLY A 55 -5.23 14.17 6.60
N ALA A 56 -4.69 13.30 7.45
CA ALA A 56 -3.31 13.41 7.90
C ALA A 56 -2.32 12.97 6.81
N PRO A 57 -1.15 13.62 6.68
CA PRO A 57 -0.11 13.14 5.76
C PRO A 57 0.46 11.80 6.23
N GLY A 58 1.13 11.09 5.32
CA GLY A 58 1.83 9.86 5.64
C GLY A 58 2.73 9.36 4.52
N LEU A 59 3.42 8.26 4.78
CA LEU A 59 4.36 7.64 3.86
C LEU A 59 3.78 6.35 3.28
N PHE A 60 4.02 6.15 1.99
CA PHE A 60 3.85 4.89 1.31
C PHE A 60 5.24 4.29 1.05
N TYR A 61 5.48 3.11 1.59
CA TYR A 61 6.67 2.33 1.32
C TYR A 61 6.40 1.53 0.06
N GLY A 62 7.19 1.79 -0.98
CA GLY A 62 6.99 1.19 -2.28
C GLY A 62 8.24 1.31 -3.14
N TRP A 63 8.17 0.68 -4.31
CA TRP A 63 9.15 0.91 -5.36
C TRP A 63 8.80 2.19 -6.12
N GLU A 64 9.79 2.76 -6.80
CA GLU A 64 9.66 3.98 -7.60
C GLU A 64 8.32 4.01 -8.37
N GLY A 65 7.55 5.06 -8.12
CA GLY A 65 6.29 5.33 -8.79
C GLY A 65 6.21 6.80 -9.16
N ASP A 66 5.53 7.08 -10.25
CA ASP A 66 5.32 8.44 -10.75
C ASP A 66 4.37 9.12 -9.78
N GLY A 67 4.93 9.90 -8.85
CA GLY A 67 4.23 10.52 -7.72
C GLY A 67 3.31 11.66 -8.14
N THR A 68 2.34 11.38 -9.01
CA THR A 68 1.34 12.35 -9.47
C THR A 68 -0.08 11.82 -9.47
N GLU A 69 -0.27 10.54 -9.16
CA GLU A 69 -1.57 9.88 -9.16
C GLU A 69 -2.39 10.24 -7.91
N MET A 70 -3.71 10.38 -8.10
CA MET A 70 -4.68 10.65 -7.05
C MET A 70 -5.37 9.35 -6.66
N PHE A 71 -5.44 9.06 -5.37
CA PHE A 71 -6.07 7.83 -4.87
C PHE A 71 -7.06 8.11 -3.75
N ARG A 72 -8.11 7.31 -3.69
CA ARG A 72 -8.90 7.10 -2.49
C ARG A 72 -8.13 6.17 -1.57
N LEU A 73 -7.53 6.75 -0.53
CA LEU A 73 -6.68 6.03 0.41
C LEU A 73 -7.52 5.35 1.47
N ILE A 74 -7.29 4.05 1.65
CA ILE A 74 -7.94 3.22 2.67
C ILE A 74 -6.86 2.47 3.44
N VAL A 75 -6.82 2.63 4.76
CA VAL A 75 -5.74 2.08 5.61
C VAL A 75 -6.31 1.08 6.61
N CYS A 76 -5.60 -0.03 6.81
CA CYS A 76 -5.91 -1.02 7.83
C CYS A 76 -5.33 -0.57 9.19
N VAL A 77 -6.10 0.19 9.98
CA VAL A 77 -5.64 0.77 11.26
C VAL A 77 -5.85 -0.18 12.46
N GLY A 78 -6.51 -1.32 12.24
CA GLY A 78 -6.69 -2.38 13.24
C GLY A 78 -6.67 -3.76 12.60
N ARG A 79 -7.06 -4.80 13.36
CA ARG A 79 -7.20 -6.16 12.79
C ARG A 79 -8.39 -6.21 11.84
N ARG A 80 -8.12 -6.17 10.52
CA ARG A 80 -9.12 -6.26 9.44
C ARG A 80 -10.10 -5.09 9.37
N GLU A 81 -9.75 -3.95 9.96
CA GLU A 81 -10.55 -2.73 9.94
C GLU A 81 -9.95 -1.73 8.95
N TRP A 82 -10.52 -1.71 7.75
CA TRP A 82 -10.13 -0.81 6.67
C TRP A 82 -10.93 0.48 6.75
N THR A 83 -10.23 1.59 6.91
CA THR A 83 -10.82 2.92 7.13
C THR A 83 -10.44 3.83 5.97
N TYR A 84 -11.42 4.53 5.42
CA TYR A 84 -11.20 5.55 4.41
C TYR A 84 -10.52 6.78 5.02
N MET A 85 -9.36 7.18 4.48
CA MET A 85 -8.56 8.28 4.99
C MET A 85 -8.75 9.58 4.22
N GLY A 86 -9.34 9.53 3.03
CA GLY A 86 -9.50 10.68 2.14
C GLY A 86 -8.91 10.45 0.74
N GLU A 87 -8.83 11.54 -0.02
CA GLU A 87 -8.22 11.57 -1.35
C GLU A 87 -6.80 12.12 -1.24
N TYR A 88 -5.82 11.36 -1.74
CA TYR A 88 -4.41 11.67 -1.57
C TYR A 88 -3.72 11.70 -2.92
N LYS A 89 -2.83 12.67 -3.08
CA LYS A 89 -1.84 12.68 -4.15
C LYS A 89 -0.58 12.01 -3.63
N THR A 90 -0.06 11.01 -4.34
CA THR A 90 1.28 10.48 -4.04
C THR A 90 2.33 11.44 -4.57
N GLY A 91 3.54 11.38 -4.02
CA GLY A 91 4.67 12.21 -4.42
C GLY A 91 5.97 11.47 -4.13
N PRO A 92 7.04 11.70 -4.91
CA PRO A 92 8.33 11.11 -4.60
C PRO A 92 8.85 11.66 -3.26
N TYR A 93 9.49 10.79 -2.48
CA TYR A 93 10.19 11.16 -1.27
C TYR A 93 11.58 10.51 -1.26
N ALA A 94 12.47 11.02 -0.41
CA ALA A 94 13.79 10.42 -0.26
C ALA A 94 13.66 8.94 0.13
N PRO A 95 14.44 8.03 -0.50
CA PRO A 95 14.48 6.64 -0.07
C PRO A 95 14.95 6.55 1.39
N LEU A 96 14.45 5.53 2.09
CA LEU A 96 14.91 5.25 3.46
C LEU A 96 16.42 4.99 3.47
N THR A 97 17.09 5.58 4.44
CA THR A 97 18.46 5.22 4.80
C THR A 97 18.53 3.83 5.43
N VAL A 98 19.72 3.26 5.50
CA VAL A 98 19.95 1.96 6.17
C VAL A 98 19.54 2.03 7.64
N ASP A 99 19.81 3.14 8.32
CA ASP A 99 19.48 3.32 9.73
C ASP A 99 17.97 3.45 9.94
N GLU A 100 17.27 4.22 9.10
CA GLU A 100 15.81 4.33 9.15
C GLU A 100 15.13 2.98 8.85
N TRP A 101 15.68 2.19 7.93
CA TRP A 101 15.20 0.83 7.68
C TRP A 101 15.44 -0.08 8.89
N ASN A 102 16.63 -0.02 9.47
CA ASN A 102 16.98 -0.85 10.63
C ASN A 102 16.17 -0.49 11.88
N SER A 103 15.78 0.79 12.04
CA SER A 103 14.93 1.26 13.13
C SER A 103 13.46 0.85 12.99
N GLN A 104 13.03 0.33 11.84
CA GLN A 104 11.67 -0.18 11.68
C GLN A 104 11.41 -1.38 12.60
N ASP A 105 10.15 -1.55 13.00
CA ASP A 105 9.71 -2.70 13.77
C ASP A 105 10.00 -4.02 13.06
N ARG A 106 10.22 -5.07 13.86
CA ARG A 106 10.50 -6.41 13.33
C ARG A 106 9.39 -6.90 12.40
N VAL A 107 8.13 -6.61 12.74
CA VAL A 107 6.97 -6.99 11.92
C VAL A 107 7.08 -6.38 10.53
N VAL A 108 7.38 -5.08 10.43
CA VAL A 108 7.53 -4.38 9.14
C VAL A 108 8.62 -5.02 8.29
N LYS A 109 9.80 -5.23 8.88
CA LYS A 109 10.93 -5.85 8.18
C LYS A 109 10.61 -7.27 7.70
N THR A 110 10.00 -8.10 8.55
CA THR A 110 9.62 -9.47 8.20
C THR A 110 8.56 -9.51 7.10
N THR A 111 7.53 -8.66 7.19
CA THR A 111 6.43 -8.58 6.22
C THR A 111 6.93 -8.16 4.83
N TRP A 112 7.83 -7.17 4.76
CA TRP A 112 8.49 -6.79 3.51
C TRP A 112 9.42 -7.86 2.96
N ALA A 113 10.19 -8.55 3.82
CA ALA A 113 11.07 -9.64 3.40
C ALA A 113 10.28 -10.81 2.83
N GLN A 114 9.19 -11.22 3.50
CA GLN A 114 8.30 -12.28 3.01
C GLN A 114 7.61 -11.88 1.70
N GLY A 115 7.02 -10.69 1.65
CA GLY A 115 6.38 -10.18 0.43
C GLY A 115 7.35 -10.12 -0.75
N THR A 116 8.59 -9.69 -0.49
CA THR A 116 9.68 -9.69 -1.48
C THR A 116 9.97 -11.08 -1.99
N VAL A 117 9.97 -12.12 -1.16
CA VAL A 117 10.28 -13.49 -1.56
C VAL A 117 9.13 -14.10 -2.35
N GLU A 118 7.91 -13.92 -1.87
CA GLU A 118 6.73 -14.65 -2.32
C GLU A 118 6.00 -13.96 -3.48
N SER A 119 6.08 -12.63 -3.56
CA SER A 119 5.29 -11.87 -4.53
C SER A 119 6.03 -11.64 -5.84
N ASN A 120 5.24 -11.49 -6.92
CA ASN A 120 5.74 -11.17 -8.26
C ASN A 120 6.41 -9.79 -8.32
N TRP A 121 5.90 -8.81 -7.58
CA TRP A 121 6.50 -7.47 -7.53
C TRP A 121 7.92 -7.47 -6.93
N GLY A 122 8.28 -8.49 -6.14
CA GLY A 122 9.63 -8.63 -5.58
C GLY A 122 10.66 -9.23 -6.54
N VAL A 123 10.25 -9.77 -7.69
CA VAL A 123 11.14 -10.52 -8.61
C VAL A 123 12.31 -9.67 -9.07
N ARG A 124 12.05 -8.41 -9.45
CA ARG A 124 13.09 -7.49 -9.93
C ARG A 124 14.15 -7.24 -8.85
N MET A 125 13.72 -7.02 -7.60
CA MET A 125 14.65 -6.83 -6.49
C MET A 125 15.50 -8.09 -6.26
N ARG A 126 14.89 -9.28 -6.22
CA ARG A 126 15.63 -10.54 -6.04
C ARG A 126 16.65 -10.75 -7.16
N ALA A 127 16.28 -10.45 -8.41
CA ALA A 127 17.18 -10.51 -9.56
C ALA A 127 18.34 -9.50 -9.43
N THR A 128 18.07 -8.26 -9.02
CA THR A 128 19.11 -7.24 -8.80
C THR A 128 20.08 -7.62 -7.70
N ILE A 129 19.60 -8.17 -6.58
CA ILE A 129 20.46 -8.68 -5.50
C ILE A 129 21.38 -9.79 -6.04
N ARG A 130 20.80 -10.78 -6.73
CA ARG A 130 21.57 -11.90 -7.29
C ARG A 130 22.59 -11.46 -8.34
N LEU A 131 22.25 -10.44 -9.14
CA LEU A 131 23.16 -9.87 -10.13
C LEU A 131 24.33 -9.15 -9.44
N ARG A 132 24.06 -8.36 -8.40
CA ARG A 132 25.11 -7.67 -7.62
C ARG A 132 26.08 -8.66 -6.97
N GLU A 133 25.58 -9.76 -6.40
CA GLU A 133 26.44 -10.83 -5.86
C GLU A 133 27.36 -11.50 -6.89
N ARG A 134 26.97 -11.50 -8.17
CA ARG A 134 27.75 -12.13 -9.25
C ARG A 134 28.73 -11.18 -9.93
N LEU A 135 28.47 -9.88 -9.85
CA LEU A 135 29.27 -8.83 -10.49
C LEU A 135 30.19 -8.09 -9.50
N ALA A 136 29.98 -8.27 -8.20
CA ALA A 136 30.91 -7.86 -7.15
C ALA A 136 31.97 -8.96 -6.93
#